data_AF-A0A1V0U9T0-F1
#
_entry.id   AF-A0A1V0U9T0-F1
#
_cell.length_a   1.000
_cell.length_b   1.000
_cell.length_c   1.000
_cell.angle_alpha   90.00
_cell.angle_beta   90.00
_cell.angle_gamma   90.00
#
_symmetry.space_group_name_H-M   'P 1'
#
loop_
_entity.id
_entity.type
_entity.pdbx_description
1 polymer ?
#
loop_
_entity_poly.entity_id
_entity_poly.type
_entity_poly.pdbx_seq_one_letter_code
_entity_poly.pdbx_strand_id
1 'polypeptide(L)' 'MRAGVVAAGTTLMMLLMSNPALALTPDDGDDPAPRLSVMETVGLYVVAPIALFVVITALVMVLDKSKKQV' A
#
# COMPACT_ATOMS: atom_id res chain seq x y z
N MET A 1 23.34 -47.32 2.48
CA MET A 1 23.33 -46.02 1.77
C MET A 1 21.95 -45.33 1.81
N ARG A 2 21.36 -45.10 3.00
CA ARG A 2 20.04 -44.41 3.11
C ARG A 2 20.17 -43.00 3.67
N ALA A 3 20.99 -42.83 4.71
CA ALA A 3 21.27 -41.52 5.31
C ALA A 3 21.89 -40.52 4.32
N GLY A 4 22.77 -40.98 3.42
CA GLY A 4 23.39 -40.13 2.40
C GLY A 4 22.39 -39.58 1.37
N VAL A 5 21.41 -40.38 0.94
CA VAL A 5 20.35 -39.95 0.00
C VAL A 5 19.44 -38.92 0.67
N VAL A 6 19.09 -39.14 1.94
CA VAL A 6 18.29 -38.20 2.72
C VAL A 6 19.05 -36.89 2.95
N ALA A 7 20.32 -36.94 3.33
CA ALA A 7 21.15 -35.75 3.53
C ALA A 7 21.35 -34.96 2.23
N ALA A 8 21.59 -35.62 1.10
CA ALA A 8 21.69 -34.97 -0.20
C ALA A 8 20.36 -34.36 -0.65
N GLY A 9 19.24 -35.05 -0.41
CA GLY A 9 17.90 -34.56 -0.74
C GLY A 9 17.52 -33.34 0.10
N THR A 10 17.77 -33.36 1.41
CA THR A 10 17.45 -32.23 2.30
C THR A 10 18.37 -31.04 2.05
N THR A 11 19.67 -31.26 1.83
CA THR A 11 20.58 -30.17 1.47
C THR A 11 20.22 -29.57 0.11
N LEU A 12 19.87 -30.39 -0.89
CA LEU A 12 19.36 -29.88 -2.17
C LEU A 12 18.06 -29.09 -2.01
N MET A 13 17.07 -29.60 -1.27
CA MET A 13 15.82 -28.86 -1.01
C MET A 13 16.06 -27.55 -0.25
N MET A 14 16.96 -27.56 0.75
CA MET A 14 17.34 -26.36 1.49
C MET A 14 18.07 -25.36 0.59
N LEU A 15 18.97 -25.81 -0.28
CA LEU A 15 19.65 -24.95 -1.25
C LEU A 15 18.67 -24.35 -2.27
N LEU A 16 17.74 -25.15 -2.79
CA LEU A 16 16.71 -24.69 -3.74
C LEU A 16 15.76 -23.64 -3.12
N MET A 17 15.46 -23.75 -1.82
CA MET A 17 14.64 -22.78 -1.08
C MET A 17 15.43 -21.55 -0.59
N SER A 18 16.76 -21.62 -0.54
CA SER A 18 17.64 -20.60 0.06
C SER A 18 18.65 -20.03 -0.93
N ASN A 19 18.35 -20.06 -2.24
CA ASN A 19 19.32 -19.69 -3.26
C ASN A 19 19.39 -18.16 -3.44
N PRO A 20 20.50 -17.48 -3.09
CA PRO A 20 20.67 -16.04 -3.38
C PRO A 20 20.83 -15.75 -4.88
N ALA A 21 21.05 -16.77 -5.72
CA ALA A 21 21.20 -16.62 -7.17
C ALA A 21 19.88 -16.43 -7.94
N LEU A 22 18.72 -16.47 -7.26
CA LEU A 22 17.43 -16.05 -7.83
C LEU A 22 17.07 -14.60 -7.44
N ALA A 23 18.00 -13.85 -6.83
CA ALA A 23 17.79 -12.46 -6.40
C ALA A 23 18.15 -11.42 -7.48
N LEU A 24 18.13 -11.81 -8.76
CA LEU A 24 18.29 -10.89 -9.89
C LEU A 24 16.96 -10.62 -10.61
N THR A 25 15.84 -10.81 -9.89
CA THR A 25 14.61 -10.10 -10.22
C THR A 25 14.77 -8.70 -9.62
N PRO A 26 14.78 -7.62 -10.44
CA PRO A 26 14.65 -6.27 -9.90
C PRO A 26 13.44 -6.27 -8.98
N ASP A 27 13.65 -5.92 -7.72
CA ASP A 27 12.57 -5.77 -6.75
C ASP A 27 11.94 -4.39 -7.00
N ASP A 28 10.62 -4.30 -7.08
CA ASP A 28 9.92 -3.01 -7.17
C ASP A 28 10.20 -2.14 -5.92
N GLY A 29 10.78 -2.72 -4.86
CA GLY A 29 11.35 -2.00 -3.72
C GLY A 29 12.65 -1.24 -4.02
N ASP A 30 13.43 -1.67 -5.02
CA ASP A 30 14.68 -1.02 -5.45
C ASP A 30 14.40 0.24 -6.30
N ASP A 31 13.29 0.27 -7.04
CA ASP A 31 12.82 1.41 -7.83
C ASP A 31 11.51 1.98 -7.25
N PRO A 32 11.60 2.78 -6.16
CA PRO A 32 10.41 3.36 -5.57
C PRO A 32 9.69 4.28 -6.56
N ALA A 33 8.36 4.21 -6.56
CA ALA A 33 7.53 5.13 -7.31
C ALA A 33 7.90 6.60 -7.00
N PRO A 34 7.78 7.52 -7.97
CA PRO A 34 8.09 8.92 -7.76
C PRO A 34 7.41 9.49 -6.52
N ARG A 35 8.20 10.12 -5.64
CA ARG A 35 7.67 10.74 -4.43
C ARG A 35 6.73 11.88 -4.79
N LEU A 36 5.58 11.95 -4.11
CA LEU A 36 4.69 13.11 -4.21
C LEU A 36 5.44 14.36 -3.75
N SER A 37 5.20 15.47 -4.44
CA SER A 37 5.65 16.77 -3.95
C SER A 37 4.97 17.09 -2.62
N VAL A 38 5.61 17.96 -1.83
CA VAL A 38 5.04 18.45 -0.56
C VAL A 38 3.66 19.06 -0.79
N MET A 39 3.48 19.78 -1.90
CA MET A 39 2.21 20.41 -2.24
C MET A 39 1.12 19.38 -2.56
N GLU A 40 1.45 18.30 -3.27
CA GLU A 40 0.50 17.23 -3.55
C GLU A 40 0.11 16.48 -2.28
N THR A 41 1.08 16.20 -1.40
CA THR A 41 0.82 15.50 -0.14
C THR A 41 -0.10 16.33 0.76
N VAL A 42 0.19 17.62 0.93
CA VAL A 42 -0.66 18.53 1.71
C VAL A 42 -2.03 18.71 1.03
N GLY A 43 -2.06 18.86 -0.28
CA GLY A 43 -3.29 19.00 -1.05
C GLY A 43 -4.22 17.79 -0.89
N LEU A 44 -3.70 16.59 -1.08
CA LEU A 44 -4.48 15.35 -1.07
C LEU A 44 -4.86 14.90 0.34
N TYR A 45 -3.95 15.00 1.31
CA TYR A 45 -4.15 14.39 2.64
C TYR A 45 -4.57 15.38 3.72
N VAL A 46 -4.51 16.70 3.46
CA VAL A 46 -4.94 17.72 4.42
C VAL A 46 -6.04 18.59 3.85
N VAL A 47 -5.83 19.18 2.68
CA VAL A 47 -6.81 20.11 2.09
C VAL A 47 -8.05 19.37 1.61
N ALA A 48 -7.91 18.24 0.90
CA ALA A 48 -9.06 17.50 0.38
C ALA A 48 -10.01 16.99 1.49
N PRO A 49 -9.53 16.39 2.61
CA PRO A 49 -10.42 16.03 3.72
C PRO A 49 -11.16 17.23 4.34
N ILE A 50 -10.48 18.37 4.53
CA ILE A 50 -11.10 19.59 5.05
C ILE A 50 -12.17 20.11 4.10
N ALA A 51 -11.85 20.18 2.80
CA ALA A 51 -12.78 20.63 1.77
C ALA A 51 -14.03 19.73 1.75
N LEU A 52 -13.85 18.41 1.79
CA LEU A 52 -14.95 17.46 1.84
C LEU A 52 -15.83 17.66 3.07
N PHE A 53 -15.23 17.85 4.24
CA PHE A 53 -15.95 18.12 5.48
C PHE A 53 -16.80 19.40 5.40
N VAL A 54 -16.22 20.48 4.87
CA VAL A 54 -16.93 21.76 4.69
C VAL A 54 -18.09 21.59 3.70
N VAL A 55 -17.87 20.90 2.58
CA VAL A 55 -18.91 20.62 1.59
C VAL A 55 -20.08 19.85 2.23
N ILE A 56 -19.79 18.77 2.97
CA ILE A 56 -20.83 17.99 3.64
C ILE A 56 -21.59 18.85 4.65
N THR A 57 -20.86 19.61 5.48
CA THR A 57 -21.48 20.49 6.49
C THR A 57 -22.40 21.53 5.85
N ALA A 58 -21.94 22.18 4.78
CA ALA A 58 -22.73 23.15 4.04
C ALA A 58 -23.98 22.51 3.42
N LEU A 59 -23.84 21.33 2.81
CA LEU A 59 -24.97 20.57 2.25
C LEU A 59 -26.01 20.23 3.32
N VAL A 60 -25.57 19.76 4.49
CA VAL A 60 -26.45 19.45 5.63
C VAL A 60 -27.20 20.72 6.08
N MET A 61 -26.51 21.84 6.28
CA MET A 61 -27.14 23.09 6.69
C MET A 61 -28.18 23.61 5.69
N VAL A 62 -27.90 23.51 4.39
CA VAL A 62 -28.83 23.92 3.32
C VAL A 62 -30.05 22.99 3.27
N LEU A 63 -29.84 21.68 3.35
CA LEU A 63 -30.91 20.69 3.28
C LEU A 63 -31.81 20.71 4.52
N ASP A 64 -31.25 20.93 5.71
CA ASP A 64 -32.03 21.06 6.95
C ASP A 64 -32.89 22.31 6.96
N LYS A 65 -32.37 23.45 6.47
CA LYS A 65 -33.16 24.69 6.35
C LYS A 65 -34.32 24.58 5.35
N SER A 66 -34.24 23.64 4.41
CA SER A 66 -35.30 23.38 3.42
C SER A 66 -36.50 22.63 4.00
N LYS A 67 -36.38 22.07 5.22
CA LYS A 67 -37.51 21.46 5.94
C LYS A 67 -38.35 22.55 6.63
N LYS A 68 -39.18 23.25 5.86
CA LYS A 68 -40.33 23.98 6.44
C LYS A 68 -41.32 22.91 6.95
N GLN A 69 -41.32 22.66 8.26
CA GLN A 69 -42.36 21.86 8.89
C GLN A 69 -43.68 22.61 8.76
N VAL A 70 -44.65 21.98 8.09
CA VAL A 70 -46.07 22.36 8.11
C VAL A 70 -46.65 22.15 9.50
#